data_AF-A0A936IE81-F1
#
_entry.id   AF-A0A936IE81-F1
#
_cell.length_a   1.000
_cell.length_b   1.000
_cell.length_c   1.000
_cell.angle_alpha   90.00
_cell.angle_beta   90.00
_cell.angle_gamma   90.00
#
_symmetry.space_group_name_H-M   'P 1'
#
loop_
_entity.id
_entity.type
_entity.pdbx_description
1 polymer ?
#
loop_
_entity_poly.entity_id
_entity_poly.type
_entity_poly.pdbx_seq_one_letter_code
_entity_poly.pdbx_strand_id
1 'polypeptide(L)'
;MDYLIMSFTAFKVISMAIFWISTNYGLCQFNPRNLEIQNFTSKDGLPGNEFNRTQYFNSDEGKLIFGGVNGWTSIDPENYYKNKKPSRIVINRIKLLNKEIFYNTGDSSESIETYKLPLPIEHCKRLEFQYNHRMISFGFSVLDLTNPSGNRYKYKMDGFNRTD
;
A
#
# COMPACT_ATOMS: atom_id res chain seq x y z
N MET A 1 27.23 9.84 -5.90
CA MET A 1 25.92 10.52 -5.81
C MET A 1 25.38 10.54 -7.22
N ASP A 2 24.64 9.50 -7.58
CA ASP A 2 24.08 9.38 -8.92
C ASP A 2 22.76 10.15 -8.93
N TYR A 3 22.76 11.28 -9.64
CA TYR A 3 21.53 12.00 -9.93
C TYR A 3 20.75 11.16 -10.94
N LEU A 4 19.64 10.56 -10.50
CA LEU A 4 18.65 9.97 -11.39
C LEU A 4 18.04 11.12 -12.20
N ILE A 5 18.52 11.33 -13.42
CA ILE A 5 17.91 12.25 -14.38
C ILE A 5 16.58 11.62 -14.81
N MET A 6 15.49 11.96 -14.11
CA MET A 6 14.15 11.69 -14.60
C MET A 6 13.87 12.62 -15.77
N SER A 7 13.84 12.08 -16.99
CA SER A 7 13.40 12.84 -18.15
C SER A 7 11.88 13.05 -18.06
N PHE A 8 11.47 14.29 -17.80
CA PHE A 8 10.05 14.66 -17.84
C PHE A 8 9.63 14.89 -19.29
N THR A 9 8.61 14.16 -19.73
CA THR A 9 8.21 14.14 -21.15
C THR A 9 7.02 15.07 -21.41
N ALA A 10 6.09 15.25 -20.46
CA ALA A 10 5.12 16.34 -20.40
C ALA A 10 4.55 16.49 -18.97
N PHE A 11 4.18 17.71 -18.54
CA PHE A 11 3.51 17.95 -17.24
C PHE A 11 2.27 18.84 -17.39
N LYS A 12 1.24 18.60 -16.58
CA LYS A 12 0.05 19.47 -16.50
C LYS A 12 -0.39 19.69 -15.05
N VAL A 13 -0.77 20.93 -14.75
CA VAL A 13 -1.36 21.35 -13.46
C VAL A 13 -2.88 21.31 -13.58
N ILE A 14 -3.55 20.59 -12.69
CA ILE A 14 -5.00 20.71 -12.50
C ILE A 14 -5.27 20.98 -11.01
N SER A 15 -6.23 21.88 -10.77
CA SER A 15 -6.59 22.51 -9.50
C SER A 15 -6.51 21.61 -8.25
N MET A 16 -6.08 22.20 -7.13
CA MET A 16 -5.71 21.57 -5.83
C MET A 16 -4.38 20.80 -5.75
N ALA A 17 -3.42 21.17 -6.60
CA ALA A 17 -1.99 20.93 -6.39
C ALA A 17 -1.55 19.45 -6.44
N ILE A 18 -2.01 18.70 -7.44
CA ILE A 18 -1.42 17.40 -7.80
C ILE A 18 -1.17 17.37 -9.30
N PHE A 19 0.05 17.00 -9.70
CA PHE A 19 0.48 16.91 -11.09
C PHE A 19 0.32 15.49 -11.61
N TRP A 20 -0.14 15.37 -12.85
CA TRP A 20 -0.05 14.13 -13.60
C TRP A 20 0.94 14.32 -14.75
N ILE A 21 1.87 13.40 -14.85
CA ILE A 21 3.06 13.50 -15.69
C ILE A 21 3.15 12.20 -16.49
N SER A 22 3.21 12.32 -17.82
CA SER A 22 3.49 11.17 -18.67
C SER A 22 4.99 10.96 -18.80
N THR A 23 5.39 9.69 -18.77
CA THR A 23 6.78 9.26 -18.88
C THR A 23 6.89 8.09 -19.85
N ASN A 24 8.14 7.73 -20.14
CA ASN A 24 8.49 6.56 -20.94
C ASN A 24 8.30 5.26 -20.13
N TYR A 25 7.93 5.37 -18.86
CA TYR A 25 7.75 4.27 -17.92
C TYR A 25 6.42 4.38 -17.14
N GLY A 26 5.38 4.86 -17.82
CA GLY A 26 4.02 4.97 -17.32
C GLY A 26 3.62 6.41 -16.97
N LEU A 27 2.66 6.54 -16.06
CA LEU A 27 2.20 7.83 -15.54
C LEU A 27 2.71 8.04 -14.12
N CYS A 28 3.04 9.29 -13.80
CA CYS A 28 3.45 9.72 -12.48
C CYS A 28 2.46 10.75 -11.95
N GLN A 29 1.94 10.51 -10.75
CA GLN A 29 1.20 11.48 -9.97
C GLN A 29 2.15 12.07 -8.92
N PHE A 30 2.27 13.39 -8.88
CA PHE A 30 3.12 14.10 -7.93
C PHE A 30 2.33 15.13 -7.13
N ASN A 31 2.31 14.97 -5.82
CA ASN A 31 1.71 15.91 -4.89
C ASN A 31 2.80 16.85 -4.29
N PRO A 32 2.94 18.09 -4.77
CA PRO A 32 3.90 19.07 -4.23
C PRO A 32 3.70 19.41 -2.75
N ARG A 33 2.53 19.19 -2.16
CA ARG A 33 2.25 19.58 -0.77
C ARG A 33 2.94 18.69 0.24
N ASN A 34 3.04 17.40 -0.05
CA ASN A 34 3.67 16.39 0.82
C ASN A 34 4.82 15.65 0.12
N LEU A 35 5.17 16.04 -1.10
CA LEU A 35 6.19 15.45 -1.95
C LEU A 35 5.94 13.96 -2.27
N GLU A 36 4.70 13.49 -2.14
CA GLU A 36 4.36 12.12 -2.50
C GLU A 36 4.37 11.94 -4.03
N ILE A 37 5.02 10.86 -4.46
CA ILE A 37 5.08 10.42 -5.85
C ILE A 37 4.44 9.03 -5.92
N GLN A 38 3.46 8.89 -6.81
CA GLN A 38 2.85 7.61 -7.13
C GLN A 38 2.99 7.33 -8.63
N ASN A 39 3.60 6.20 -8.96
CA ASN A 39 3.79 5.76 -10.34
C ASN A 39 2.75 4.71 -10.70
N PHE A 40 2.29 4.75 -11.94
CA PHE A 40 1.34 3.82 -12.54
C PHE A 40 1.96 3.23 -13.79
N THR A 41 1.86 1.91 -13.92
CA THR A 41 2.42 1.13 -15.02
C THR A 41 1.34 0.21 -15.61
N SER A 42 1.69 -0.59 -16.60
CA SER A 42 0.81 -1.64 -17.13
C SER A 42 0.35 -2.64 -16.07
N LYS A 43 1.13 -2.83 -14.99
CA LYS A 43 0.72 -3.66 -13.84
C LYS A 43 -0.45 -3.06 -13.05
N ASP A 44 -0.63 -1.75 -13.15
CA ASP A 44 -1.71 -0.98 -12.51
C ASP A 44 -2.91 -0.78 -13.46
N GLY A 45 -2.90 -1.43 -14.62
CA GLY A 45 -3.99 -1.40 -15.60
C GLY A 45 -3.80 -0.41 -16.75
N LEU A 46 -2.64 0.23 -16.88
CA LEU A 46 -2.36 1.04 -18.06
C LEU A 46 -2.22 0.16 -19.33
N PRO A 47 -2.68 0.63 -20.50
CA PRO A 47 -2.54 -0.12 -21.77
C PRO A 47 -1.08 -0.28 -22.22
N GLY A 48 -0.17 0.53 -21.69
CA GLY A 48 1.27 0.46 -21.95
C GLY A 48 2.03 1.42 -21.03
N ASN A 49 3.36 1.23 -20.97
CA ASN A 49 4.24 2.11 -20.19
C ASN A 49 4.76 3.30 -21.02
N GLU A 50 4.68 3.24 -22.34
CA GLU A 50 5.22 4.28 -23.20
C GLU A 50 4.13 5.26 -23.63
N PHE A 51 4.22 6.48 -23.11
CA PHE A 51 3.34 7.59 -23.48
C PHE A 51 4.01 8.54 -24.48
N ASN A 52 3.21 9.05 -25.42
CA ASN A 52 3.67 9.98 -26.45
C ASN A 52 3.85 11.38 -25.87
N ARG A 53 4.87 12.07 -26.36
CA ARG A 53 5.42 13.30 -25.77
C ARG A 53 4.49 14.52 -25.79
N THR A 54 3.45 14.52 -26.61
CA THR A 54 2.63 15.71 -26.89
C THR A 54 1.12 15.44 -26.93
N GLN A 55 0.68 14.23 -26.60
CA GLN A 55 -0.73 13.85 -26.70
C GLN A 55 -1.38 13.85 -25.33
N TYR A 56 -1.78 15.03 -24.87
CA TYR A 56 -2.72 15.14 -23.77
C TYR A 56 -3.89 16.06 -24.11
N PHE A 57 -5.10 15.68 -23.69
CA PHE A 57 -6.32 16.44 -23.92
C PHE A 57 -7.10 16.56 -22.60
N ASN A 58 -7.71 17.72 -22.37
CA ASN A 58 -8.74 17.85 -21.34
C ASN A 58 -10.08 17.69 -22.01
N SER A 59 -10.90 16.75 -21.55
CA SER A 59 -12.32 16.81 -21.89
C SER A 59 -12.96 18.04 -21.26
N ASP A 60 -14.08 18.48 -21.83
CA ASP A 60 -14.92 19.53 -21.24
C ASP A 60 -15.44 19.14 -19.84
N GLU A 61 -15.39 17.84 -19.52
CA GLU A 61 -15.73 17.27 -18.21
C GLU A 61 -14.55 17.24 -17.21
N GLY A 62 -13.37 17.80 -17.57
CA GLY A 62 -12.21 17.85 -16.67
C GLY A 62 -11.37 16.57 -16.59
N LYS A 63 -11.61 15.58 -17.48
CA LYS A 63 -10.79 14.36 -17.56
C LYS A 63 -9.48 14.65 -18.28
N LEU A 64 -8.41 14.06 -17.77
CA LEU A 64 -7.09 14.02 -18.37
C LEU A 64 -6.95 12.83 -19.30
N ILE A 65 -6.72 13.07 -20.59
CA ILE A 65 -6.46 12.00 -21.55
C ILE A 65 -4.98 12.02 -21.91
N PHE A 66 -4.30 10.87 -21.86
CA PHE A 66 -2.90 10.68 -22.23
C PHE A 66 -2.79 9.64 -23.35
N GLY A 67 -2.21 10.02 -24.49
CA GLY A 67 -1.93 9.11 -25.60
C GLY A 67 -0.59 8.40 -25.44
N GLY A 68 -0.52 7.12 -25.81
CA GLY A 68 0.68 6.30 -25.81
C GLY A 68 0.72 5.33 -26.98
N VAL A 69 1.78 4.51 -27.02
CA VAL A 69 2.03 3.59 -28.15
C VAL A 69 0.89 2.56 -28.31
N ASN A 70 0.32 2.12 -27.18
CA ASN A 70 -0.71 1.08 -27.13
C ASN A 70 -2.14 1.63 -26.92
N GLY A 71 -2.39 2.89 -27.25
CA GLY A 71 -3.71 3.52 -27.15
C GLY A 71 -3.72 4.77 -26.29
N TRP A 72 -4.80 5.03 -25.55
CA TRP A 72 -4.95 6.19 -24.68
C TRP A 72 -5.47 5.80 -23.30
N THR A 73 -5.12 6.61 -22.30
CA THR A 73 -5.59 6.47 -20.92
C THR A 73 -6.34 7.73 -20.54
N SER A 74 -7.58 7.61 -20.04
CA SER A 74 -8.31 8.74 -19.44
C SER A 74 -8.32 8.61 -17.93
N ILE A 75 -7.96 9.69 -17.24
CA ILE A 75 -7.96 9.83 -15.79
C ILE A 75 -8.97 10.90 -15.43
N ASP A 76 -9.83 10.59 -14.48
CA ASP A 76 -10.67 11.57 -13.80
C ASP A 76 -10.04 11.86 -12.43
N PRO A 77 -9.31 12.98 -12.27
CA PRO A 77 -8.61 13.27 -11.04
C PRO A 77 -9.55 13.43 -9.84
N GLU A 78 -10.72 14.03 -10.04
CA GLU A 78 -11.68 14.25 -8.95
C GLU A 78 -12.22 12.94 -8.39
N ASN A 79 -12.56 12.00 -9.28
CA ASN A 79 -13.03 10.68 -8.85
C ASN A 79 -11.91 9.79 -8.32
N TYR A 80 -10.68 9.96 -8.78
CA TYR A 80 -9.53 9.20 -8.28
C TYR A 80 -9.32 9.39 -6.77
N TYR A 81 -9.37 10.63 -6.28
CA TYR A 81 -9.14 10.91 -4.85
C TYR A 81 -10.33 10.53 -3.96
N LYS A 82 -11.57 10.63 -4.46
CA LYS A 82 -12.77 10.30 -3.68
C LYS A 82 -12.87 8.82 -3.32
N ASN A 83 -12.23 7.93 -4.07
CA ASN A 83 -12.42 6.48 -3.96
C ASN A 83 -11.31 5.71 -3.22
N LYS A 84 -10.28 6.39 -2.69
CA LYS A 84 -9.19 5.71 -1.98
C LYS A 84 -9.61 5.36 -0.54
N LYS A 85 -10.34 4.26 -0.37
CA LYS A 85 -10.61 3.71 0.97
C LYS A 85 -9.32 3.12 1.54
N PRO A 86 -8.95 3.42 2.78
CA PRO A 86 -7.79 2.79 3.41
C PRO A 86 -8.06 1.28 3.55
N SER A 87 -7.15 0.48 3.00
CA SER A 87 -7.23 -0.97 3.07
C SER A 87 -7.02 -1.42 4.51
N ARG A 88 -7.93 -2.28 5.01
CA ARG A 88 -7.89 -2.74 6.40
C ARG A 88 -6.69 -3.65 6.62
N ILE A 89 -5.84 -3.31 7.60
CA ILE A 89 -4.78 -4.18 8.11
C ILE A 89 -5.39 -5.14 9.14
N VAL A 90 -5.07 -6.42 9.04
CA VAL A 90 -5.46 -7.44 10.01
C VAL A 90 -4.22 -8.18 10.51
N ILE A 91 -4.07 -8.30 11.83
CA ILE A 91 -3.10 -9.23 12.42
C ILE A 91 -3.76 -10.61 12.36
N ASN A 92 -3.14 -11.53 11.62
CA ASN A 92 -3.68 -12.87 11.39
C ASN A 92 -2.77 -13.98 11.90
N ARG A 93 -1.62 -13.62 12.48
CA ARG A 93 -0.68 -14.60 13.05
C ARG A 93 0.06 -14.05 14.25
N ILE A 94 0.22 -14.88 15.28
CA ILE A 94 1.14 -14.61 16.39
C ILE A 94 2.01 -15.84 16.62
N LYS A 95 3.30 -15.62 16.80
CA LYS A 95 4.23 -16.65 17.25
C LYS A 95 4.83 -16.27 18.59
N LEU A 96 4.92 -17.23 19.48
CA LEU A 96 5.65 -17.14 20.73
C LEU A 96 6.83 -18.11 20.68
N LEU A 97 8.05 -17.63 20.91
CA LEU A 97 9.27 -18.44 20.82
C LEU A 97 9.35 -19.20 19.48
N ASN A 98 9.01 -18.52 18.38
CA ASN A 98 8.91 -19.05 17.01
C ASN A 98 7.85 -20.14 16.76
N LYS A 99 7.02 -20.47 17.74
CA LYS A 99 5.88 -21.40 17.58
C LYS A 99 4.59 -20.61 17.44
N GLU A 100 3.77 -20.97 16.47
CA GLU A 100 2.47 -20.33 16.25
C GLU A 100 1.50 -20.70 17.39
N ILE A 101 0.79 -19.69 17.90
CA ILE A 101 -0.19 -19.87 18.97
C ILE A 101 -1.60 -19.70 18.42
N PHE A 102 -2.52 -20.54 18.89
CA PHE A 102 -3.88 -20.59 18.38
C PHE A 102 -4.90 -20.43 19.51
N TYR A 103 -6.10 -20.02 19.13
CA TYR A 103 -7.28 -20.20 19.98
C TYR A 103 -7.65 -21.68 19.94
N ASN A 104 -7.81 -22.32 21.10
CA ASN A 104 -8.19 -23.72 21.17
C ASN A 104 -9.66 -23.82 21.58
N THR A 105 -10.47 -24.48 20.76
CA THR A 105 -11.91 -24.73 20.98
C THR A 105 -12.21 -25.94 21.85
N GLY A 106 -11.19 -26.68 22.32
CA GLY A 106 -11.35 -27.61 23.43
C GLY A 106 -11.00 -29.08 23.22
N ASP A 107 -10.44 -29.50 22.07
CA ASP A 107 -10.30 -30.94 21.76
C ASP A 107 -8.88 -31.48 21.51
N SER A 108 -7.83 -30.65 21.57
CA SER A 108 -6.47 -31.18 21.48
C SER A 108 -5.86 -31.43 22.86
N SER A 109 -5.80 -32.71 23.21
CA SER A 109 -4.99 -33.35 24.24
C SER A 109 -3.47 -33.24 23.97
N GLU A 110 -3.02 -32.14 23.37
CA GLU A 110 -1.61 -31.77 23.35
C GLU A 110 -1.31 -30.92 24.59
N SER A 111 -0.89 -31.65 25.62
CA SER A 111 -0.12 -31.13 26.74
C SER A 111 1.23 -30.62 26.24
N ILE A 112 1.33 -29.34 25.89
CA ILE A 112 2.62 -28.65 25.88
C ILE A 112 2.38 -27.25 26.44
N GLU A 113 3.27 -26.84 27.34
CA GLU A 113 3.39 -25.60 28.13
C GLU A 113 3.40 -24.29 27.29
N THR A 114 2.59 -24.22 26.25
CA THR A 114 2.59 -23.16 25.25
C THR A 114 1.35 -22.30 25.46
N TYR A 115 1.58 -20.99 25.49
CA TYR A 115 0.52 -19.99 25.61
C TYR A 115 -0.59 -20.19 24.58
N LYS A 116 -1.86 -20.14 25.02
CA LYS A 116 -3.05 -20.23 24.16
C LYS A 116 -3.70 -18.86 24.04
N LEU A 117 -4.21 -18.53 22.85
CA LEU A 117 -4.97 -17.30 22.68
C LEU A 117 -6.31 -17.42 23.43
N PRO A 118 -6.79 -16.34 24.08
CA PRO A 118 -8.06 -16.35 24.80
C PRO A 118 -9.28 -16.32 23.87
N LEU A 119 -9.11 -15.81 22.65
CA LEU A 119 -10.12 -15.70 21.60
C LEU A 119 -9.44 -15.93 20.24
N PRO A 120 -10.20 -16.18 19.17
CA PRO A 120 -9.67 -16.06 17.81
C PRO A 120 -8.91 -14.74 17.64
N ILE A 121 -7.82 -14.76 16.89
CA ILE A 121 -6.87 -13.64 16.83
C ILE A 121 -7.54 -12.33 16.37
N GLU A 122 -8.50 -12.44 15.45
CA GLU A 122 -9.32 -11.35 14.93
C GLU A 122 -10.16 -10.63 16.00
N HIS A 123 -10.38 -11.27 17.15
CA HIS A 123 -11.14 -10.74 18.29
C HIS A 123 -10.25 -10.38 19.49
N CYS A 124 -8.96 -10.72 19.46
CA CYS A 124 -8.01 -10.38 20.51
C CYS A 124 -7.66 -8.88 20.47
N LYS A 125 -8.09 -8.11 21.48
CA LYS A 125 -7.71 -6.69 21.64
C LYS A 125 -6.50 -6.47 22.54
N ARG A 126 -6.27 -7.39 23.47
CA ARG A 126 -5.18 -7.34 24.45
C ARG A 126 -4.70 -8.76 24.70
N LEU A 127 -3.38 -8.93 24.71
CA LEU A 127 -2.71 -10.17 25.08
C LEU A 127 -1.73 -9.86 26.18
N GLU A 128 -1.70 -10.72 27.19
CA GLU A 128 -0.77 -10.62 28.32
C GLU A 128 0.19 -11.80 28.25
N PHE A 129 1.49 -11.51 28.32
CA PHE A 129 2.55 -12.50 28.24
C PHE A 129 3.35 -12.52 29.55
N GLN A 130 3.87 -13.69 29.92
CA GLN A 130 4.72 -13.85 31.10
C GLN A 130 6.16 -13.39 30.82
N TYR A 131 6.95 -13.16 31.87
CA TYR A 131 8.31 -12.64 31.73
C TYR A 131 9.26 -13.54 30.90
N ASN A 132 8.97 -14.84 30.83
CA ASN A 132 9.72 -15.84 30.06
C ASN A 132 9.32 -15.87 28.57
N HIS A 133 8.23 -15.20 28.19
CA HIS A 133 7.75 -15.08 26.80
C HIS A 133 8.48 -13.98 26.03
N ARG A 134 9.81 -14.13 25.90
CA ARG A 134 10.71 -13.05 25.46
C ARG A 134 10.74 -12.77 23.95
N MET A 135 10.19 -13.67 23.14
CA MET A 135 10.19 -13.51 21.68
C MET A 135 8.77 -13.66 21.16
N ILE A 136 8.21 -12.56 20.67
CA ILE A 136 6.86 -12.47 20.13
C ILE A 136 6.97 -11.94 18.71
N SER A 137 6.35 -12.63 17.75
CA SER A 137 6.31 -12.22 16.35
C SER A 137 4.87 -12.07 15.90
N PHE A 138 4.57 -11.00 15.17
CA PHE A 138 3.26 -10.74 14.59
C PHE A 138 3.31 -10.89 13.08
N GLY A 139 2.35 -11.61 12.51
CA GLY A 139 2.05 -11.59 11.09
C GLY A 139 0.79 -10.79 10.84
N PHE A 140 0.82 -9.96 9.82
CA PHE A 140 -0.31 -9.13 9.41
C PHE A 140 -0.47 -9.16 7.90
N SER A 141 -1.65 -8.76 7.43
CA SER A 141 -1.96 -8.67 6.00
C SER A 141 -2.85 -7.47 5.74
N VAL A 142 -2.71 -6.88 4.55
CA VAL A 142 -3.63 -5.88 4.04
C VAL A 142 -4.54 -6.54 3.03
N LEU A 143 -5.85 -6.34 3.18
CA LEU A 143 -6.86 -6.83 2.25
C LEU A 143 -6.96 -5.90 1.03
N ASP A 144 -5.83 -5.65 0.38
CA ASP A 144 -5.73 -4.94 -0.89
C ASP A 144 -5.08 -5.86 -1.91
N LEU A 145 -5.93 -6.49 -2.73
CA LEU A 145 -5.52 -7.43 -3.75
C LEU A 145 -5.30 -6.76 -5.12
N THR A 146 -5.52 -5.45 -5.22
CA THR A 146 -5.42 -4.74 -6.50
C THR A 146 -3.98 -4.59 -6.96
N ASN A 147 -3.06 -4.32 -6.03
CA ASN A 147 -1.62 -4.36 -6.27
C ASN A 147 -0.87 -4.83 -5.00
N PRO A 148 -0.87 -6.15 -4.69
CA PRO A 148 -0.27 -6.68 -3.47
C PRO A 148 1.21 -6.31 -3.31
N SER A 149 1.96 -6.26 -4.42
CA SER A 149 3.38 -5.91 -4.45
C SER A 149 3.66 -4.43 -4.20
N GLY A 150 2.68 -3.56 -4.41
CA GLY A 150 2.78 -2.12 -4.19
C GLY A 150 2.54 -1.71 -2.74
N ASN A 151 2.03 -2.60 -1.89
CA ASN A 151 1.71 -2.30 -0.50
C ASN A 151 2.98 -2.07 0.32
N ARG A 152 3.07 -0.89 0.95
CA ARG A 152 4.14 -0.53 1.88
C ARG A 152 3.60 -0.54 3.30
N TYR A 153 4.40 -1.08 4.23
CA TYR A 153 4.00 -1.22 5.62
C TYR A 153 4.96 -0.46 6.54
N LYS A 154 4.41 0.18 7.57
CA LYS A 154 5.17 0.73 8.69
C LYS A 154 4.54 0.20 9.97
N TYR A 155 5.36 -0.07 10.97
CA TYR A 155 4.91 -0.49 12.29
C TYR A 155 5.66 0.31 13.36
N LYS A 156 5.04 0.43 14.53
CA LYS A 156 5.62 1.02 15.72
C LYS A 156 5.11 0.24 16.92
N MET A 157 6.01 -0.07 17.84
CA MET A 157 5.68 -0.59 19.16
C MET A 157 5.89 0.52 20.18
N ASP A 158 4.79 1.14 20.61
CA ASP A 158 4.84 2.18 21.64
C ASP A 158 5.47 1.63 22.92
N GLY A 159 6.39 2.41 23.51
CA GLY A 159 7.19 2.02 24.67
C GLY A 159 8.43 1.19 24.37
N PHE A 160 8.62 0.69 23.14
CA PHE A 160 9.83 -0.02 22.73
C PHE A 160 10.62 0.75 21.66
N ASN A 161 9.95 1.15 20.57
CA ASN A 161 10.60 1.98 19.56
C ASN A 161 10.76 3.42 20.07
N ARG A 162 11.99 3.95 20.04
CA ARG A 162 12.23 5.38 20.16
C ARG A 162 11.82 6.05 18.85
N THR A 163 11.01 7.09 18.94
CA THR A 163 10.85 8.06 17.85
C THR A 163 12.10 8.92 17.83
N ASP A 164 12.98 8.65 16.88
CA ASP A 164 13.97 9.63 16.41
C ASP A 164 13.33 10.53 15.34
#